data_AF-A0AAN8DFI4-F1
#
_entry.id   AF-A0AAN8DFI4-F1
#
_cell.length_a   1.000
_cell.length_b   1.000
_cell.length_c   1.000
_cell.angle_alpha   90.00
_cell.angle_beta   90.00
_cell.angle_gamma   90.00
#
_symmetry.space_group_name_H-M   'P 1'
#
loop_
_entity.id
_entity.type
_entity.pdbx_description
1 polymer ?
#
loop_
_entity_poly.entity_id
_entity_poly.type
_entity_poly.pdbx_seq_one_letter_code
_entity_poly.pdbx_strand_id
1 'polypeptide(L)'
;MGTQLYLGVIVVALFATTVANAEIKVNCEKDSISITWRIHPMLVPFAARHFLGNCMASRFNVLPSGEGNAEFNYKLDDCNFKRLESHQPLLLLMEECVAATTPELQANSNVYPIIANKGCLLDSEKGNSMFLQRYHSSAITLYLQSFKFGLGEEVYIHCKLLAWDPEVLSESKKACHYVKENERWELLDDPMQSSICDCCSRTCNTCSKRGDEWESNGFRHTSVLGPLIIMDPSQQNTHNASDVSIADQD
;
A
#
# COMPACT_ATOMS: atom_id res chain seq x y z
N MET A 1 28.18 -29.78 -54.56
CA MET A 1 27.10 -30.36 -53.72
C MET A 1 26.37 -29.19 -53.08
N GLY A 2 25.15 -28.92 -53.52
CA GLY A 2 24.39 -27.73 -53.14
C GLY A 2 23.42 -27.96 -51.97
N THR A 3 22.94 -26.82 -51.44
CA THR A 3 21.69 -26.55 -50.70
C THR A 3 21.52 -27.25 -49.33
N GLN A 4 20.96 -26.66 -48.28
CA GLN A 4 20.30 -25.37 -48.01
C GLN A 4 20.20 -25.23 -46.48
N LEU A 5 20.26 -24.00 -45.95
CA LEU A 5 20.00 -23.69 -44.54
C LEU A 5 18.53 -23.91 -44.17
N TYR A 6 18.25 -24.58 -43.05
CA TYR A 6 16.93 -24.57 -42.41
C TYR A 6 16.96 -23.63 -41.19
N LEU A 7 16.45 -22.42 -41.39
CA LEU A 7 15.99 -21.53 -40.32
C LEU A 7 14.52 -21.90 -40.02
N GLY A 8 14.31 -22.63 -38.92
CA GLY A 8 12.98 -22.91 -38.38
C GLY A 8 12.81 -22.20 -37.04
N VAL A 9 12.17 -21.03 -37.08
CA VAL A 9 11.78 -20.23 -35.90
C VAL A 9 10.72 -21.01 -35.12
N ILE A 10 11.03 -21.47 -33.90
CA ILE A 10 10.01 -21.97 -32.96
C ILE A 10 9.45 -20.74 -32.24
N VAL A 11 8.33 -20.21 -32.74
CA VAL A 11 7.48 -19.29 -31.97
C VAL A 11 6.72 -20.12 -30.96
N VAL A 12 7.21 -20.19 -29.72
CA VAL A 12 6.45 -20.79 -28.61
C VAL A 12 5.40 -19.78 -28.15
N ALA A 13 4.16 -20.26 -28.13
CA ALA A 13 2.92 -19.51 -27.96
C ALA A 13 2.86 -18.68 -26.66
N LEU A 14 2.26 -17.49 -26.79
CA LEU A 14 1.78 -16.68 -25.68
C LEU A 14 0.77 -17.49 -24.85
N PHE A 15 1.13 -17.81 -23.61
CA PHE A 15 0.16 -18.21 -22.60
C PHE A 15 -0.64 -16.98 -22.20
N ALA A 16 -1.85 -16.84 -22.75
CA ALA A 16 -2.86 -16.00 -22.15
C ALA A 16 -3.35 -16.71 -20.88
N THR A 17 -2.85 -16.29 -19.72
CA THR A 17 -3.41 -16.67 -18.43
C THR A 17 -4.78 -16.01 -18.30
N THR A 18 -5.84 -16.74 -18.64
CA THR A 18 -7.21 -16.32 -18.34
C THR A 18 -7.44 -16.48 -16.84
N VAL A 19 -7.15 -15.42 -16.09
CA VAL A 19 -7.68 -15.24 -14.74
C VAL A 19 -9.21 -15.07 -14.89
N ALA A 20 -9.98 -15.74 -14.04
CA ALA A 20 -11.44 -15.90 -14.13
C ALA A 20 -12.17 -14.58 -14.40
N ASN A 21 -12.71 -14.40 -15.61
CA ASN A 21 -13.49 -13.22 -15.96
C ASN A 21 -14.94 -13.40 -15.50
N ALA A 22 -15.35 -12.68 -14.45
CA ALA A 22 -16.72 -12.17 -14.44
C ALA A 22 -16.86 -11.30 -15.71
N GLU A 23 -17.77 -11.65 -16.62
CA GLU A 23 -17.88 -11.04 -17.94
C GLU A 23 -18.38 -9.59 -17.82
N ILE A 24 -17.46 -8.66 -17.53
CA ILE A 24 -17.68 -7.21 -17.55
C ILE A 24 -17.28 -6.72 -18.95
N LYS A 25 -18.22 -6.07 -19.64
CA LYS A 25 -18.00 -5.43 -20.94
C LYS A 25 -18.05 -3.93 -20.76
N VAL A 26 -17.02 -3.24 -21.26
CA VAL A 26 -16.90 -1.79 -21.14
C VAL A 26 -16.81 -1.20 -22.55
N ASN A 27 -17.78 -0.35 -22.88
CA ASN A 27 -17.81 0.43 -24.12
C ASN A 27 -17.64 1.90 -23.76
N CYS A 28 -16.54 2.50 -24.21
CA CYS A 28 -16.27 3.92 -24.01
C CYS A 28 -16.60 4.69 -25.30
N GLU A 29 -17.44 5.71 -25.18
CA GLU A 29 -17.69 6.69 -26.24
C GLU A 29 -17.01 8.02 -25.92
N LYS A 30 -17.27 9.06 -26.72
CA LYS A 30 -16.60 10.36 -26.57
C LYS A 30 -16.93 11.05 -25.24
N ASP A 31 -18.20 11.02 -24.83
CA ASP A 31 -18.73 11.69 -23.63
C ASP A 31 -19.55 10.74 -22.76
N SER A 32 -19.56 9.44 -23.06
CA SER A 32 -20.38 8.44 -22.37
C SER A 32 -19.60 7.15 -22.10
N ILE A 33 -20.04 6.42 -21.08
CA ILE A 33 -19.58 5.08 -20.77
C ILE A 33 -20.77 4.15 -20.65
N SER A 34 -20.67 3.00 -21.31
CA SER A 34 -21.65 1.92 -21.27
C SER A 34 -20.98 0.66 -20.74
N ILE A 35 -21.33 0.24 -19.52
CA ILE A 35 -20.81 -0.98 -18.89
C ILE A 35 -21.93 -2.00 -18.78
N THR A 36 -21.67 -3.22 -19.23
CA THR A 36 -22.55 -4.37 -19.02
C THR A 36 -21.83 -5.38 -18.15
N TRP A 37 -22.41 -5.72 -17.00
CA TRP A 37 -21.83 -6.63 -16.03
C TRP A 37 -22.77 -7.81 -15.77
N ARG A 38 -22.30 -9.01 -16.11
CA ARG A 38 -22.91 -10.27 -15.64
C ARG A 38 -22.51 -10.63 -14.22
N ILE A 39 -23.50 -10.73 -13.35
CA ILE A 39 -23.38 -11.04 -11.93
C ILE A 39 -23.82 -12.49 -11.71
N HIS A 40 -22.96 -13.28 -11.06
CA HIS A 40 -23.26 -14.66 -10.72
C HIS A 40 -24.51 -14.76 -9.80
N PRO A 41 -25.35 -15.82 -9.90
CA PRO A 41 -26.63 -15.88 -9.17
C PRO A 41 -26.52 -15.68 -7.66
N MET A 42 -25.46 -16.21 -7.05
CA MET A 42 -25.20 -16.05 -5.60
C MET A 42 -24.94 -14.60 -5.17
N LEU A 43 -24.53 -13.72 -6.10
CA LEU A 43 -24.21 -12.31 -5.82
C LEU A 43 -25.35 -11.35 -6.17
N VAL A 44 -26.40 -11.83 -6.86
CA VAL A 44 -27.58 -11.04 -7.24
C VAL A 44 -28.26 -10.34 -6.05
N PRO A 45 -28.42 -10.96 -4.85
CA PRO A 45 -28.98 -10.27 -3.69
C PRO A 45 -28.17 -9.04 -3.23
N PHE A 46 -26.88 -8.98 -3.61
CA PHE A 46 -25.97 -7.87 -3.28
C PHE A 46 -25.78 -6.89 -4.46
N ALA A 47 -26.45 -7.11 -5.60
CA ALA A 47 -26.28 -6.30 -6.81
C ALA A 47 -26.59 -4.81 -6.58
N ALA A 48 -27.52 -4.47 -5.69
CA ALA A 48 -27.84 -3.09 -5.32
C ALA A 48 -26.66 -2.30 -4.70
N ARG A 49 -25.56 -2.98 -4.33
CA ARG A 49 -24.33 -2.36 -3.80
C ARG A 49 -23.30 -2.02 -4.87
N HIS A 50 -23.60 -2.28 -6.14
CA HIS A 50 -22.67 -2.04 -7.24
C HIS A 50 -22.93 -0.65 -7.82
N PHE A 51 -21.98 0.26 -7.61
CA PHE A 51 -22.04 1.64 -8.08
C PHE A 51 -20.89 1.93 -9.04
N LEU A 52 -21.14 2.79 -10.02
CA LEU A 52 -20.11 3.38 -10.86
C LEU A 52 -19.94 4.84 -10.44
N GLY A 53 -18.85 5.15 -9.74
CA GLY A 53 -18.74 6.42 -9.00
C GLY A 53 -19.81 6.48 -7.91
N ASN A 54 -20.71 7.46 -7.96
CA ASN A 54 -21.88 7.53 -7.08
C ASN A 54 -23.21 7.13 -7.76
N CYS A 55 -23.18 6.61 -8.99
CA CYS A 55 -24.38 6.17 -9.71
C CYS A 55 -24.65 4.68 -9.51
N MET A 56 -25.92 4.34 -9.30
CA MET A 56 -26.39 2.94 -9.34
C MET A 56 -26.45 2.42 -10.79
N ALA A 57 -26.75 1.14 -10.97
CA ALA A 57 -27.02 0.60 -12.31
C ALA A 57 -28.20 1.32 -12.98
N SER A 58 -28.01 1.77 -14.22
CA SER A 58 -29.07 2.40 -15.02
C SER A 58 -30.20 1.41 -15.35
N ARG A 59 -29.86 0.13 -15.48
CA ARG A 59 -30.80 -0.99 -15.59
C ARG A 59 -30.23 -2.20 -14.90
N PHE A 60 -31.08 -2.96 -14.22
CA PHE A 60 -30.73 -4.23 -13.62
C PHE A 60 -31.82 -5.26 -13.92
N ASN A 61 -31.43 -6.41 -14.48
CA ASN A 61 -32.34 -7.51 -14.79
C ASN A 61 -31.79 -8.82 -14.21
N VAL A 62 -32.67 -9.73 -13.81
CA VAL A 62 -32.29 -11.11 -13.47
C VAL A 62 -32.67 -12.00 -14.65
N LEU A 63 -31.67 -12.71 -15.19
CA LEU A 63 -31.83 -13.64 -16.29
C LEU A 63 -32.54 -14.93 -15.83
N PRO A 64 -33.16 -15.69 -16.75
CA PRO A 64 -33.79 -16.97 -16.40
C PRO A 64 -32.83 -17.99 -15.78
N SER A 65 -31.52 -17.86 -16.02
CA SER A 65 -30.45 -18.67 -15.40
C SER A 65 -30.19 -18.32 -13.92
N GLY A 66 -30.83 -17.27 -13.39
CA GLY A 66 -30.59 -16.72 -12.06
C GLY A 66 -29.46 -15.68 -12.01
N GLU A 67 -28.72 -15.47 -13.10
CA GLU A 67 -27.67 -14.44 -13.18
C GLU A 67 -28.25 -13.03 -13.23
N GLY A 68 -27.56 -12.06 -12.64
CA GLY A 68 -27.89 -10.65 -12.79
C GLY A 68 -27.21 -10.04 -14.02
N ASN A 69 -27.89 -9.14 -14.72
CA ASN A 69 -27.31 -8.29 -15.75
C ASN A 69 -27.48 -6.83 -15.33
N ALA A 70 -26.38 -6.19 -14.94
CA ALA A 70 -26.34 -4.78 -14.60
C ALA A 70 -25.80 -3.96 -15.77
N GLU A 71 -26.53 -2.93 -16.18
CA GLU A 71 -26.14 -2.00 -17.23
C GLU A 71 -25.94 -0.61 -16.63
N PHE A 72 -24.82 0.02 -16.95
CA PHE A 72 -24.48 1.39 -16.56
C PHE A 72 -24.25 2.20 -17.82
N ASN A 73 -25.20 3.06 -18.17
CA ASN A 73 -25.11 3.94 -19.34
C ASN A 73 -25.18 5.39 -18.85
N TYR A 74 -24.03 6.03 -18.71
CA TYR A 74 -23.91 7.36 -18.10
C TYR A 74 -22.94 8.25 -18.89
N LYS A 75 -23.10 9.57 -18.79
CA LYS A 75 -22.10 10.49 -19.34
C LYS A 75 -20.88 10.56 -18.44
N LEU A 76 -19.73 10.91 -19.01
CA LEU A 76 -18.48 11.04 -18.25
C LEU A 76 -18.51 12.21 -17.25
N ASP A 77 -19.37 13.21 -17.47
CA ASP A 77 -19.58 14.31 -16.51
C ASP A 77 -20.60 13.94 -15.41
N ASP A 78 -21.28 12.81 -15.57
CA ASP A 78 -22.19 12.28 -14.57
C ASP A 78 -21.42 11.44 -13.53
N CYS A 79 -22.10 11.05 -12.46
CA CYS A 79 -21.63 10.03 -11.52
C CYS A 79 -20.34 10.35 -10.75
N ASN A 80 -19.90 11.62 -10.74
CA ASN A 80 -18.63 12.06 -10.17
C ASN A 80 -17.43 11.26 -10.70
N PHE A 81 -17.46 10.88 -11.99
CA PHE A 81 -16.29 10.26 -12.61
C PHE A 81 -15.12 11.23 -12.53
N LYS A 82 -14.00 10.74 -12.00
CA LYS A 82 -12.75 11.48 -11.99
C LYS A 82 -11.94 11.06 -13.21
N ARG A 83 -11.55 12.04 -14.02
CA ARG A 83 -10.57 11.80 -15.07
C ARG A 83 -9.28 11.32 -14.41
N LEU A 84 -8.85 10.12 -14.77
CA LEU A 84 -7.49 9.71 -14.49
C LEU A 84 -6.59 10.52 -15.42
N GLU A 85 -6.05 11.64 -14.95
CA GLU A 85 -4.99 12.31 -15.67
C GLU A 85 -3.80 11.35 -15.74
N SER A 86 -3.28 11.13 -16.94
CA SER A 86 -2.20 10.16 -17.18
C SER A 86 -0.86 10.71 -16.67
N HIS A 87 -0.73 10.83 -15.36
CA HIS A 87 0.55 10.61 -14.74
C HIS A 87 0.71 9.11 -14.58
N GLN A 88 1.89 8.59 -14.89
CA GLN A 88 2.23 7.20 -14.57
C GLN A 88 1.91 6.98 -13.08
N PRO A 89 1.11 5.96 -12.71
CA PRO A 89 0.64 5.81 -11.34
C PRO A 89 1.84 5.55 -10.43
N LEU A 90 2.27 6.59 -9.73
CA LEU A 90 3.40 6.49 -8.81
C LEU A 90 3.01 5.62 -7.62
N LEU A 91 3.99 4.87 -7.13
CA LEU A 91 3.92 4.09 -5.91
C LEU A 91 4.46 4.93 -4.75
N LEU A 92 3.63 5.12 -3.73
CA LEU A 92 4.02 5.79 -2.50
C LEU A 92 4.83 4.82 -1.61
N LEU A 93 6.02 5.24 -1.20
CA LEU A 93 6.94 4.50 -0.34
C LEU A 93 7.27 5.33 0.89
N MET A 94 7.51 4.67 2.02
CA MET A 94 8.11 5.26 3.21
C MET A 94 9.60 4.93 3.20
N GLU A 95 10.47 5.87 2.81
CA GLU A 95 11.92 5.61 2.73
C GLU A 95 12.53 5.51 4.14
N GLU A 96 12.16 6.43 5.04
CA GLU A 96 12.65 6.51 6.42
C GLU A 96 11.55 7.07 7.33
N CYS A 97 11.38 6.51 8.52
CA CYS A 97 10.53 7.06 9.57
C CYS A 97 11.23 6.95 10.92
N VAL A 98 11.24 8.03 11.69
CA VAL A 98 11.83 8.09 13.03
C VAL A 98 10.86 8.74 14.01
N ALA A 99 10.83 8.25 15.25
CA ALA A 99 10.15 8.93 16.34
C ALA A 99 11.14 9.84 17.09
N ALA A 100 10.69 11.03 17.49
CA ALA A 100 11.46 12.02 18.24
C ALA A 100 10.55 12.74 19.24
N THR A 101 11.10 13.32 20.29
CA THR A 101 10.33 14.08 21.29
C THR A 101 10.15 15.55 20.93
N THR A 102 10.35 15.89 19.66
CA THR A 102 10.31 17.25 19.13
C THR A 102 9.62 17.28 17.76
N PRO A 103 8.86 18.35 17.46
CA PRO A 103 8.20 18.52 16.16
C PRO A 103 9.15 18.84 15.01
N GLU A 104 10.39 19.26 15.30
CA GLU A 104 11.46 19.43 14.30
C GLU A 104 12.72 18.65 14.67
N LEU A 105 13.29 17.93 13.69
CA LEU A 105 14.55 17.20 13.86
C LEU A 105 15.75 18.13 13.72
N GLN A 106 16.68 18.05 14.67
CA GLN A 106 18.01 18.65 14.61
C GLN A 106 19.08 17.56 14.46
N ALA A 107 20.30 17.95 14.08
CA ALA A 107 21.40 17.00 13.83
C ALA A 107 21.71 16.06 15.01
N ASN A 108 21.42 16.50 16.24
CA ASN A 108 21.69 15.77 17.48
C ASN A 108 20.40 15.31 18.19
N SER A 109 19.24 15.34 17.51
CA SER A 109 18.00 14.85 18.10
C SER A 109 18.12 13.37 18.46
N ASN A 110 17.72 13.01 19.67
CA ASN A 110 17.57 11.61 20.04
C ASN A 110 16.35 11.04 19.30
N VAL A 111 16.55 9.98 18.53
CA VAL A 111 15.51 9.41 17.66
C VAL A 111 15.41 7.90 17.81
N TYR A 112 14.19 7.39 17.71
CA TYR A 112 13.91 5.96 17.61
C TYR A 112 13.60 5.59 16.16
N PRO A 113 14.40 4.74 15.49
CA PRO A 113 14.18 4.37 14.11
C PRO A 113 13.02 3.37 13.99
N ILE A 114 12.00 3.72 13.20
CA ILE A 114 10.84 2.86 12.91
C ILE A 114 11.05 2.19 11.55
N ILE A 115 11.27 3.01 10.52
CA ILE A 115 11.62 2.58 9.16
C ILE A 115 12.98 3.19 8.83
N ALA A 116 13.91 2.37 8.37
CA ALA A 116 15.22 2.83 7.94
C ALA A 116 15.71 1.98 6.76
N ASN A 117 16.96 2.16 6.36
CA ASN A 117 17.59 1.31 5.35
C ASN A 117 16.80 1.27 4.03
N LYS A 118 16.19 2.43 3.68
CA LYS A 118 15.41 2.67 2.46
C LYS A 118 14.16 1.80 2.37
N GLY A 119 13.30 1.91 3.37
CA GLY A 119 12.01 1.22 3.42
C GLY A 119 12.00 -0.15 4.10
N CYS A 120 13.01 -0.48 4.92
CA CYS A 120 12.94 -1.64 5.82
C CYS A 120 12.27 -1.21 7.14
N LEU A 121 11.12 -1.80 7.46
CA LEU A 121 10.42 -1.57 8.74
C LEU A 121 11.15 -2.31 9.88
N LEU A 122 12.12 -1.65 10.49
CA LEU A 122 12.96 -2.24 11.55
C LEU A 122 12.15 -2.66 12.78
N ASP A 123 11.07 -1.93 13.08
CA ASP A 123 10.21 -2.26 14.21
C ASP A 123 9.51 -3.63 14.06
N SER A 124 9.30 -4.12 12.83
CA SER A 124 8.70 -5.44 12.57
C SER A 124 9.57 -6.63 12.95
N GLU A 125 10.89 -6.44 13.06
CA GLU A 125 11.81 -7.49 13.49
C GLU A 125 11.64 -7.78 14.99
N LYS A 126 11.39 -6.73 15.79
CA LYS A 126 11.26 -6.81 17.25
C LYS A 126 9.79 -6.94 17.67
N GLY A 127 8.94 -6.07 17.14
CA GLY A 127 7.50 -6.00 17.39
C GLY A 127 6.67 -6.73 16.35
N ASN A 128 5.37 -6.48 16.36
CA ASN A 128 4.37 -7.03 15.45
C ASN A 128 3.90 -5.94 14.46
N SER A 129 4.75 -4.94 14.22
CA SER A 129 4.49 -3.89 13.24
C SER A 129 4.58 -4.46 11.85
N MET A 130 3.72 -3.99 10.94
CA MET A 130 3.70 -4.48 9.57
C MET A 130 3.10 -3.44 8.63
N PHE A 131 3.47 -3.52 7.35
CA PHE A 131 2.71 -2.82 6.33
C PHE A 131 1.42 -3.60 6.04
N LEU A 132 0.31 -2.89 5.90
CA LEU A 132 -0.94 -3.49 5.45
C LEU A 132 -1.01 -3.46 3.93
N GLN A 133 -1.61 -4.49 3.35
CA GLN A 133 -1.87 -4.55 1.91
C GLN A 133 -2.58 -3.26 1.45
N ARG A 134 -1.99 -2.58 0.47
CA ARG A 134 -2.55 -1.34 -0.07
C ARG A 134 -3.58 -1.64 -1.16
N TYR A 135 -4.61 -0.79 -1.25
CA TYR A 135 -5.63 -0.87 -2.31
C TYR A 135 -5.31 0.06 -3.50
N HIS A 136 -4.57 1.14 -3.27
CA HIS A 136 -4.13 2.10 -4.29
C HIS A 136 -2.62 2.34 -4.19
N SER A 137 -1.92 2.50 -5.32
CA SER A 137 -0.47 2.76 -5.33
C SER A 137 -0.08 4.07 -4.64
N SER A 138 -0.99 5.03 -4.60
CA SER A 138 -0.83 6.35 -3.96
C SER A 138 -1.02 6.34 -2.44
N ALA A 139 -1.33 5.20 -1.84
CA ALA A 139 -1.52 5.06 -0.40
C ALA A 139 -0.62 3.95 0.16
N ILE A 140 -0.12 4.15 1.37
CA ILE A 140 0.62 3.14 2.14
C ILE A 140 0.16 3.21 3.58
N THR A 141 -0.13 2.07 4.18
CA THR A 141 -0.65 1.97 5.54
C THR A 141 0.30 1.15 6.39
N LEU A 142 0.79 1.77 7.46
CA LEU A 142 1.65 1.12 8.45
C LEU A 142 0.82 0.82 9.70
N TYR A 143 0.76 -0.46 10.09
CA TYR A 143 0.36 -0.85 11.43
C TYR A 143 1.61 -0.82 12.33
N LEU A 144 1.64 0.13 13.26
CA LEU A 144 2.77 0.32 14.17
C LEU A 144 2.36 -0.10 15.58
N GLN A 145 3.00 -1.14 16.11
CA GLN A 145 2.86 -1.53 17.51
C GLN A 145 3.47 -0.45 18.40
N SER A 146 2.84 -0.20 19.56
CA SER A 146 3.39 0.70 20.57
C SER A 146 4.81 0.27 21.00
N PHE A 147 5.72 1.23 21.06
CA PHE A 147 7.14 1.05 21.38
C PHE A 147 7.53 1.87 22.61
N LYS A 148 8.68 1.56 23.23
CA LYS A 148 9.15 2.23 24.44
C LYS A 148 10.13 3.36 24.09
N PHE A 149 9.60 4.56 23.87
CA PHE A 149 10.39 5.77 23.61
C PHE A 149 9.62 7.00 24.05
N GLY A 150 10.28 7.98 24.69
CA GLY A 150 9.64 9.21 25.16
C GLY A 150 8.42 8.95 26.05
N LEU A 151 8.52 8.00 27.00
CA LEU A 151 7.38 7.59 27.83
C LEU A 151 6.88 8.77 28.67
N GLY A 152 5.58 9.08 28.55
CA GLY A 152 4.96 10.23 29.22
C GLY A 152 5.31 11.59 28.61
N GLU A 153 6.13 11.62 27.55
CA GLU A 153 6.47 12.82 26.79
C GLU A 153 5.64 12.90 25.50
N GLU A 154 5.65 14.06 24.85
CA GLU A 154 5.13 14.19 23.50
C GLU A 154 6.11 13.58 22.50
N VAL A 155 5.61 12.68 21.66
CA VAL A 155 6.35 11.98 20.61
C VAL A 155 5.78 12.35 19.25
N TYR A 156 6.67 12.62 18.30
CA TYR A 156 6.39 12.97 16.92
C TYR A 156 7.05 11.95 16.00
N ILE A 157 6.33 11.48 14.98
CA ILE A 157 6.83 10.56 13.97
C ILE A 157 7.11 11.35 12.70
N HIS A 158 8.38 11.38 12.31
CA HIS A 158 8.89 12.06 11.13
C HIS A 158 9.14 11.03 10.05
N CYS A 159 8.45 11.16 8.91
CA CYS A 159 8.55 10.23 7.79
C CYS A 159 8.99 10.94 6.52
N LYS A 160 10.01 10.40 5.85
CA LYS A 160 10.39 10.73 4.48
C LYS A 160 9.63 9.81 3.53
N LEU A 161 8.68 10.39 2.82
CA LEU A 161 7.86 9.75 1.81
C LEU A 161 8.48 9.95 0.42
N LEU A 162 8.30 8.95 -0.44
CA LEU A 162 8.74 8.98 -1.83
C LEU A 162 7.62 8.47 -2.73
N ALA A 163 7.25 9.25 -3.75
CA ALA A 163 6.48 8.75 -4.88
C ALA A 163 7.45 8.31 -5.98
N TRP A 164 7.35 7.05 -6.42
CA TRP A 164 8.30 6.42 -7.34
C TRP A 164 7.62 5.60 -8.42
N ASP A 165 8.34 5.26 -9.48
CA ASP A 165 7.88 4.37 -10.54
C ASP A 165 7.72 2.91 -10.02
N PRO A 166 6.50 2.32 -10.05
CA PRO A 166 6.28 0.95 -9.61
C PRO A 166 7.04 -0.11 -10.43
N GLU A 167 7.47 0.19 -11.66
CA GLU A 167 8.18 -0.76 -12.52
C GLU A 167 9.67 -0.87 -12.18
N VAL A 168 10.21 0.08 -11.40
CA VAL A 168 11.65 0.22 -11.14
C VAL A 168 11.94 0.10 -9.63
N LEU A 169 11.46 -0.97 -9.02
CA LEU A 169 11.78 -1.31 -7.62
C LEU A 169 13.23 -1.79 -7.49
N SER A 170 13.83 -1.51 -6.34
CA SER A 170 15.23 -1.89 -6.07
C SER A 170 15.51 -1.94 -4.57
N GLU A 171 16.72 -2.37 -4.18
CA GLU A 171 17.19 -2.26 -2.78
C GLU A 171 17.08 -0.83 -2.22
N SER A 172 16.95 0.19 -3.07
CA SER A 172 16.79 1.59 -2.68
C SER A 172 15.38 2.16 -2.81
N LYS A 173 14.44 1.36 -3.32
CA LYS A 173 13.06 1.72 -3.65
C LYS A 173 12.16 0.52 -3.37
N LYS A 174 11.78 0.38 -2.09
CA LYS A 174 11.06 -0.79 -1.56
C LYS A 174 10.27 -0.43 -0.30
N ALA A 175 9.35 -1.30 0.08
CA ALA A 175 8.68 -1.29 1.39
C ALA A 175 8.66 -2.74 1.90
N CYS A 176 9.49 -3.02 2.90
CA CYS A 176 9.73 -4.37 3.41
C CYS A 176 9.39 -4.44 4.89
N HIS A 177 8.80 -5.54 5.31
CA HIS A 177 8.63 -5.87 6.73
C HIS A 177 9.05 -7.32 6.98
N TYR A 178 9.43 -7.59 8.22
CA TYR A 178 9.84 -8.92 8.65
C TYR A 178 8.60 -9.72 9.06
N VAL A 179 8.45 -10.91 8.50
CA VAL A 179 7.38 -11.87 8.80
C VAL A 179 7.97 -12.96 9.68
N LYS A 180 7.58 -12.96 10.95
CA LYS A 180 8.15 -13.86 11.97
C LYS A 180 7.81 -15.31 11.72
N GLU A 181 6.64 -15.59 11.15
CA GLU A 181 6.16 -16.93 10.82
C GLU A 181 7.06 -17.63 9.80
N ASN A 182 7.61 -16.86 8.85
CA ASN A 182 8.46 -17.35 7.76
C ASN A 182 9.95 -17.02 7.98
N GLU A 183 10.29 -16.35 9.10
CA GLU A 183 11.61 -15.86 9.46
C GLU A 183 12.32 -15.07 8.34
N ARG A 184 11.58 -14.28 7.56
CA ARG A 184 12.10 -13.59 6.38
C ARG A 184 11.54 -12.18 6.22
N TRP A 185 12.29 -11.35 5.50
CA TRP A 185 11.79 -10.08 5.01
C TRP A 185 10.91 -10.31 3.79
N GLU A 186 9.72 -9.68 3.77
CA GLU A 186 8.79 -9.73 2.66
C GLU A 186 8.55 -8.33 2.09
N LEU A 187 8.49 -8.26 0.76
CA LEU A 187 8.11 -7.06 0.03
C LEU A 187 6.59 -6.90 0.07
N LEU A 188 6.11 -5.71 0.43
CA LEU A 188 4.69 -5.42 0.62
C LEU A 188 3.83 -5.76 -0.61
N ASP A 189 4.23 -5.26 -1.78
CA ASP A 189 3.36 -5.27 -2.97
C ASP A 189 3.48 -6.57 -3.78
N ASP A 190 4.62 -7.26 -3.67
CA ASP A 190 4.86 -8.54 -4.37
C ASP A 190 5.80 -9.44 -3.54
N PRO A 191 5.25 -10.37 -2.72
CA PRO A 191 6.04 -11.29 -1.93
C PRO A 191 6.98 -12.19 -2.77
N MET A 192 6.72 -12.39 -4.07
CA MET A 192 7.59 -13.17 -4.96
C MET A 192 8.89 -12.43 -5.29
N GLN A 193 8.91 -11.10 -5.17
CA GLN A 193 10.09 -10.26 -5.37
C GLN A 193 10.80 -9.86 -4.07
N SER A 194 10.56 -10.60 -2.99
CA SER A 194 11.15 -10.32 -1.67
C SER A 194 12.68 -10.40 -1.61
N SER A 195 13.36 -10.91 -2.65
CA SER A 195 14.82 -10.85 -2.73
C SER A 195 15.38 -9.41 -2.71
N ILE A 196 14.57 -8.42 -3.14
CA ILE A 196 14.89 -6.99 -3.01
C ILE A 196 15.03 -6.57 -1.53
N CYS A 197 14.38 -7.29 -0.62
CA CYS A 197 14.40 -7.05 0.82
C CYS A 197 15.51 -7.80 1.56
N ASP A 198 16.27 -8.69 0.91
CA ASP A 198 17.32 -9.48 1.57
C ASP A 198 18.40 -8.60 2.23
N CYS A 199 18.60 -7.39 1.68
CA CYS A 199 19.51 -6.41 2.23
C CYS A 199 19.04 -5.79 3.57
N CYS A 200 17.78 -5.98 3.97
CA CYS A 200 17.25 -5.40 5.22
C CYS A 200 17.88 -6.00 6.48
N SER A 201 18.38 -7.24 6.43
CA SER A 201 19.17 -7.86 7.50
C SER A 201 20.61 -7.31 7.58
N ARG A 202 21.00 -6.44 6.64
CA ARG A 202 22.31 -5.80 6.54
C ARG A 202 22.10 -4.33 6.14
N THR A 203 23.07 -3.73 5.46
CA THR A 203 22.92 -2.39 4.88
C THR A 203 22.53 -2.51 3.40
N CYS A 204 21.42 -1.91 3.01
CA CYS A 204 20.96 -1.84 1.63
C CYS A 204 21.78 -0.83 0.82
N ASN A 205 22.22 -1.25 -0.36
CA ASN A 205 23.14 -0.44 -1.14
C ASN A 205 22.48 0.82 -1.69
N THR A 206 23.27 1.88 -1.83
CA THR A 206 23.05 2.98 -2.77
C THR A 206 23.61 2.57 -4.11
N CYS A 207 22.98 1.65 -4.84
CA CYS A 207 23.41 1.36 -6.21
C CYS A 207 23.14 2.58 -7.11
N SER A 208 24.09 3.54 -7.12
CA SER A 208 24.33 4.44 -8.23
C SER A 208 25.20 3.66 -9.21
N LYS A 209 24.59 2.93 -10.14
CA LYS A 209 25.32 2.52 -11.34
C LYS A 209 25.73 3.81 -12.05
N ARG A 210 27.04 3.99 -12.26
CA ARG A 210 27.61 5.14 -12.96
C ARG A 210 26.93 5.28 -14.33
N GLY A 211 26.35 6.45 -14.57
CA GLY A 211 25.77 6.84 -15.86
C GLY A 211 24.25 6.81 -15.90
N ASP A 212 23.58 7.65 -15.10
CA ASP A 212 22.54 8.53 -15.63
C ASP A 212 22.11 9.54 -14.55
N GLU A 213 22.06 10.79 -14.98
CA GLU A 213 21.71 11.99 -14.24
C GLU A 213 20.21 12.05 -13.93
N TRP A 214 19.59 10.99 -13.38
CA TRP A 214 18.13 10.92 -13.18
C TRP A 214 17.75 10.76 -11.70
N GLU A 215 18.35 11.57 -10.81
CA GLU A 215 17.81 11.81 -9.45
C GLU A 215 16.44 12.55 -9.48
N SER A 216 15.93 12.91 -10.66
CA SER A 216 14.77 13.79 -10.88
C SER A 216 13.41 13.09 -11.01
N ASN A 217 13.31 11.76 -11.04
CA ASN A 217 12.04 11.08 -11.36
C ASN A 217 11.19 10.67 -10.14
N GLY A 218 11.67 10.93 -8.92
CA GLY A 218 10.94 10.64 -7.69
C GLY A 218 10.57 11.90 -6.92
N PHE A 219 9.32 12.02 -6.46
CA PHE A 219 8.91 13.12 -5.60
C PHE A 219 9.09 12.75 -4.14
N ARG A 220 9.91 13.51 -3.40
CA ARG A 220 10.12 13.32 -1.96
C ARG A 220 9.36 14.35 -1.15
N HIS A 221 8.79 13.91 -0.04
CA HIS A 221 8.11 14.77 0.91
C HIS A 221 8.38 14.32 2.33
N THR A 222 8.58 15.26 3.25
CA THR A 222 8.69 14.94 4.69
C THR A 222 7.37 15.26 5.36
N SER A 223 6.84 14.31 6.10
CA SER A 223 5.61 14.44 6.88
C SER A 223 5.90 14.21 8.36
N VAL A 224 5.19 14.93 9.23
CA VAL A 224 5.30 14.82 10.69
C VAL A 224 3.94 14.52 11.28
N LEU A 225 3.86 13.47 12.08
CA LEU A 225 2.65 13.04 12.80
C LEU A 225 2.87 13.21 14.30
N GLY A 226 2.00 13.97 14.97
CA GLY A 226 2.05 14.15 16.41
C GLY A 226 1.26 15.38 16.88
N PRO A 227 1.24 15.64 18.19
CA PRO A 227 1.89 14.85 19.23
C PRO A 227 1.15 13.53 19.53
N LEU A 228 1.92 12.49 19.85
CA LEU A 228 1.46 11.23 20.42
C LEU A 228 2.01 11.13 21.85
N ILE A 229 1.21 10.62 22.79
CA ILE A 229 1.69 10.34 24.16
C ILE A 229 1.74 8.83 24.34
N ILE A 230 2.94 8.30 24.54
CA ILE A 230 3.16 6.88 24.82
C ILE A 230 3.18 6.69 26.33
N MET A 231 2.14 6.05 26.86
CA MET A 231 2.03 5.79 28.30
C MET A 231 2.74 4.50 28.68
N ASP A 232 3.36 4.50 29.87
CA ASP A 232 3.86 3.27 30.48
C ASP A 232 2.67 2.48 31.08
N PRO A 233 2.43 1.22 30.65
CA PRO A 233 1.37 0.39 31.21
C PRO A 233 1.47 0.20 32.73
N SER A 234 2.67 0.28 33.31
CA SER A 234 2.89 0.11 34.75
C SER A 234 2.41 1.29 35.60
N GLN A 235 2.35 2.50 35.03
CA GLN A 235 1.85 3.73 35.68
C GLN A 235 0.32 3.81 35.68
N GLN A 236 -0.35 2.97 34.88
CA GLN A 236 -1.81 2.93 34.79
C GLN A 236 -2.44 2.30 36.06
N ASN A 237 -1.68 1.44 36.75
CA ASN A 237 -2.13 0.77 37.98
C ASN A 237 -2.05 1.67 39.24
N THR A 238 -1.29 2.77 39.22
CA THR A 238 -1.16 3.69 40.37
C THR A 238 -2.26 4.76 40.43
N HIS A 239 -2.89 5.09 39.30
CA HIS A 239 -4.03 6.02 39.25
C HIS A 239 -5.36 5.36 39.64
N ASN A 240 -5.53 4.07 39.38
CA ASN A 240 -6.73 3.33 39.84
C ASN A 240 -6.69 3.01 41.35
N ALA A 241 -5.52 3.07 41.99
CA ALA A 241 -5.37 2.84 43.42
C ALA A 241 -5.53 4.09 44.28
N SER A 242 -5.50 5.29 43.67
CA SER A 242 -5.63 6.58 44.39
C SER A 242 -7.08 7.08 44.49
N ASP A 243 -8.02 6.52 43.72
CA ASP A 243 -9.46 6.89 43.75
C ASP A 243 -10.32 6.01 44.69
N VAL A 244 -9.73 5.06 45.42
CA VAL A 244 -10.48 4.11 46.29
C VAL A 244 -10.37 4.44 47.80
N SER A 245 -9.74 5.54 48.20
CA SER A 245 -9.50 5.83 49.63
C SER A 245 -10.29 7.00 50.24
N ILE A 246 -11.37 7.48 49.60
CA ILE A 246 -12.24 8.52 50.20
C ILE A 246 -13.73 8.16 50.04
N ALA A 247 -14.18 7.12 50.75
CA ALA A 247 -15.57 6.96 51.18
C ALA A 247 -15.66 5.78 52.16
N ASP A 248 -15.48 6.05 53.45
CA ASP A 248 -16.18 5.37 54.54
C ASP A 248 -15.75 6.00 55.88
N GLN A 249 -16.43 7.09 56.22
CA GLN A 249 -16.53 7.61 57.58
C GLN A 249 -17.88 8.33 57.69
N ASP A 250 -18.90 7.57 58.08
CA ASP A 250 -20.00 7.98 58.98
C ASP A 250 -20.81 6.74 59.43
#